data_AF-A0A3L7N8D8-F1
#
_entry.id   AF-A0A3L7N8D8-F1
#
_cell.length_a   1.000
_cell.length_b   1.000
_cell.length_c   1.000
_cell.angle_alpha   90.00
_cell.angle_beta   90.00
_cell.angle_gamma   90.00
#
_symmetry.space_group_name_H-M   'P 1'
#
loop_
_entity.id
_entity.type
_entity.pdbx_description
1 polymer ?
#
loop_
_entity_poly.entity_id
_entity_poly.type
_entity_poly.pdbx_seq_one_letter_code
_entity_poly.pdbx_strand_id
1 'polypeptide(L)'
;MVAALNLKRRVSSKKSSTSSRLLGKEKVSSKVLIRRAARLKAKRTAFFSLPIDYIPCRQFLRLDAEKLASTPPVNGEGPHHIARSGKGEENSSTPYLSKLYRTRLLTKDEEQFYFRRLNWLKFRAATSRGQLDERRATRDQMKKVEKLLQEAARAKNLIVTSNLRLVVSIAKKFIDPTNSFEELVSDGNVSLMRAVEKFNFALGNRFSTYATYAIQRNFFRLSHKGRQLRTRFVSDDESLRSVAVREPATKDLTPPQSAMLKATFSKFLGELEPREKEIIVARFGFHGMPARTFRELGIDMGVCKERIRQIQSRAMEKLREMALRDHLEQKVGDWI
;
A
#
# COMPACT_ATOMS: atom_id res chain seq x y z
N MET A 1 73.68 -18.86 -75.68
CA MET A 1 74.06 -17.44 -75.44
C MET A 1 73.92 -17.19 -73.94
N VAL A 2 74.94 -17.55 -73.16
CA VAL A 2 76.03 -16.65 -72.72
C VAL A 2 75.50 -15.44 -71.97
N ALA A 3 75.65 -15.44 -70.64
CA ALA A 3 76.48 -14.45 -69.92
C ALA A 3 76.31 -14.63 -68.40
N ALA A 4 77.43 -14.98 -67.76
CA ALA A 4 77.65 -14.89 -66.32
C ALA A 4 77.71 -13.42 -65.86
N LEU A 5 77.56 -13.17 -64.55
CA LEU A 5 78.48 -12.32 -63.75
C LEU A 5 78.05 -12.23 -62.27
N ASN A 6 78.77 -13.01 -61.46
CA ASN A 6 79.57 -12.57 -60.31
C ASN A 6 79.04 -11.70 -59.15
N LEU A 7 79.29 -12.27 -57.95
CA LEU A 7 80.03 -11.72 -56.81
C LEU A 7 79.28 -11.22 -55.55
N LYS A 8 79.41 -12.05 -54.50
CA LYS A 8 79.79 -11.77 -53.10
C LYS A 8 79.18 -10.54 -52.41
N ARG A 9 78.48 -10.82 -51.30
CA ARG A 9 78.77 -10.19 -49.98
C ARG A 9 78.29 -11.08 -48.82
N ARG A 10 79.21 -11.31 -47.87
CA ARG A 10 79.00 -11.88 -46.53
C ARG A 10 77.91 -11.09 -45.78
N VAL A 11 77.21 -11.74 -44.84
CA VAL A 11 77.24 -11.45 -43.38
C VAL A 11 76.16 -12.27 -42.64
N SER A 12 76.65 -13.10 -41.72
CA SER A 12 76.15 -13.43 -40.36
C SER A 12 74.71 -13.89 -40.08
N SER A 13 74.69 -15.01 -39.36
CA SER A 13 73.70 -15.55 -38.43
C SER A 13 72.60 -14.62 -37.90
N LYS A 14 71.37 -15.15 -37.85
CA LYS A 14 70.63 -15.39 -36.59
C LYS A 14 69.35 -16.19 -36.86
N LYS A 15 69.26 -17.36 -36.23
CA LYS A 15 67.99 -18.04 -35.96
C LYS A 15 67.10 -17.06 -35.18
N SER A 16 65.93 -16.69 -35.71
CA SER A 16 64.86 -16.09 -34.91
C SER A 16 63.63 -16.97 -34.99
N SER A 17 63.39 -17.61 -33.86
CA SER A 17 62.19 -18.33 -33.48
C SER A 17 60.98 -17.39 -33.51
N THR A 18 60.08 -17.59 -34.46
CA THR A 18 58.71 -17.05 -34.37
C THR A 18 57.88 -18.03 -33.56
N SER A 19 57.98 -17.85 -32.24
CA SER A 19 57.17 -18.50 -31.22
C SER A 19 55.69 -18.22 -31.47
N SER A 20 54.94 -19.27 -31.80
CA SER A 20 53.48 -19.29 -31.78
C SER A 20 53.00 -18.98 -30.36
N ARG A 21 52.51 -17.76 -30.15
CA ARG A 21 51.82 -17.33 -28.91
C ARG A 21 50.55 -18.15 -28.71
N LEU A 22 50.70 -19.32 -28.10
CA LEU A 22 49.65 -19.99 -27.35
C LEU A 22 49.33 -19.10 -26.15
N LEU A 23 48.33 -18.23 -26.29
CA LEU A 23 47.69 -17.55 -25.16
C LEU A 23 47.07 -18.63 -24.27
N GLY A 24 47.86 -19.12 -23.32
CA GLY A 24 47.43 -20.04 -22.28
C GLY A 24 46.27 -19.42 -21.53
N LYS A 25 45.06 -19.95 -21.71
CA LYS A 25 43.97 -19.73 -20.76
C LYS A 25 44.43 -20.37 -19.45
N GLU A 26 44.91 -19.55 -18.51
CA GLU A 26 45.20 -20.00 -17.15
C GLU A 26 44.01 -20.81 -16.63
N LYS A 27 44.26 -22.07 -16.26
CA LYS A 27 43.22 -22.96 -15.74
C LYS A 27 42.71 -22.37 -14.43
N VAL A 28 41.52 -21.78 -14.48
CA VAL A 28 40.85 -21.22 -13.30
C VAL A 28 40.78 -22.28 -12.20
N SER A 29 41.28 -21.97 -11.01
CA SER A 29 41.30 -22.87 -9.85
C SER A 29 39.93 -23.50 -9.59
N SER A 30 39.91 -24.81 -9.34
CA SER A 30 38.68 -25.58 -9.05
C SER A 30 37.85 -24.96 -7.92
N LYS A 31 38.50 -24.43 -6.87
CA LYS A 31 37.84 -23.71 -5.76
C LYS A 31 37.07 -22.47 -6.25
N VAL A 32 37.60 -21.75 -7.24
CA VAL A 32 36.96 -20.55 -7.83
C VAL A 32 35.76 -20.95 -8.68
N LEU A 33 35.86 -22.04 -9.43
CA LEU A 33 34.72 -22.57 -10.22
C LEU A 33 33.57 -23.01 -9.33
N ILE A 34 33.86 -23.72 -8.22
CA ILE A 34 32.85 -24.13 -7.23
C ILE A 34 32.16 -22.91 -6.62
N ARG A 35 32.91 -21.89 -6.20
CA ARG A 35 32.33 -20.63 -5.68
C ARG A 35 31.46 -19.92 -6.70
N ARG A 36 31.87 -19.87 -7.98
CA ARG A 36 31.08 -19.27 -9.07
C ARG A 36 29.78 -20.03 -9.30
N ALA A 37 29.82 -21.36 -9.30
CA ALA A 37 28.63 -22.21 -9.44
C ALA A 37 27.66 -22.03 -8.26
N ALA A 38 28.17 -21.99 -7.02
CA ALA A 38 27.35 -21.73 -5.84
C ALA A 38 26.67 -20.35 -5.88
N ARG A 39 27.40 -19.29 -6.28
CA ARG A 39 26.84 -17.94 -6.46
C ARG A 39 25.77 -17.90 -7.55
N LEU A 40 25.97 -18.62 -8.65
CA LEU A 40 24.98 -18.71 -9.72
C LEU A 40 23.72 -19.45 -9.26
N LYS A 41 23.88 -20.54 -8.49
CA LYS A 41 22.77 -21.27 -7.87
C LYS A 41 21.97 -20.37 -6.93
N ALA A 42 22.64 -19.64 -6.03
CA ALA A 42 21.98 -18.70 -5.11
C ALA A 42 21.24 -17.57 -5.85
N LYS A 43 21.80 -17.08 -6.96
CA LYS A 43 21.12 -16.09 -7.81
C LYS A 43 19.87 -16.67 -8.48
N ARG A 44 19.93 -17.92 -8.96
CA ARG A 44 18.75 -18.59 -9.53
C ARG A 44 17.65 -18.72 -8.49
N THR A 45 17.97 -19.26 -7.31
CA THR A 45 16.95 -19.44 -6.25
C THR A 45 16.31 -18.12 -5.85
N ALA A 46 17.09 -17.03 -5.73
CA ALA A 46 16.56 -15.70 -5.45
C ALA A 46 15.73 -15.11 -6.61
N PHE A 47 16.11 -15.38 -7.86
CA PHE A 47 15.37 -14.92 -9.04
C PHE A 47 14.00 -15.60 -9.17
N PHE A 48 13.92 -16.90 -8.87
CA PHE A 48 12.66 -17.65 -8.93
C PHE A 48 11.76 -17.44 -7.71
N SER A 49 12.30 -17.04 -6.54
CA SER A 49 11.50 -16.81 -5.34
C SER A 49 10.64 -15.54 -5.39
N LEU A 50 10.99 -14.56 -6.22
CA LEU A 50 10.26 -13.30 -6.33
C LEU A 50 8.98 -13.49 -7.17
N PRO A 51 7.76 -13.30 -6.64
CA PRO A 51 6.55 -13.41 -7.45
C PRO A 51 6.47 -12.29 -8.51
N ILE A 52 5.97 -12.63 -9.70
CA ILE A 52 5.72 -11.66 -10.78
C ILE A 52 4.21 -11.60 -10.97
N ASP A 53 3.57 -10.71 -10.21
CA ASP A 53 2.12 -10.50 -10.30
C ASP A 53 1.81 -9.52 -11.44
N TYR A 54 0.93 -9.94 -12.34
CA TYR A 54 0.38 -9.13 -13.42
C TYR A 54 -1.13 -9.35 -13.53
N ILE A 55 -1.82 -8.38 -14.10
CA ILE A 55 -3.26 -8.47 -14.32
C ILE A 55 -3.49 -9.10 -15.69
N PRO A 56 -4.15 -10.27 -15.77
CA PRO A 56 -4.36 -10.95 -17.04
C PRO A 56 -5.31 -10.13 -17.92
N CYS A 57 -4.91 -9.91 -19.18
CA CYS A 57 -5.74 -9.26 -20.18
C CYS A 57 -5.69 -10.06 -21.47
N ARG A 58 -6.87 -10.33 -22.07
CA ARG A 58 -6.99 -11.05 -23.34
C ARG A 58 -6.22 -10.37 -24.47
N GLN A 59 -6.03 -9.05 -24.40
CA GLN A 59 -5.27 -8.28 -25.37
C GLN A 59 -3.79 -8.68 -25.44
N PHE A 60 -3.22 -9.28 -24.38
CA PHE A 60 -1.82 -9.70 -24.35
C PHE A 60 -1.53 -10.98 -25.12
N LEU A 61 -2.55 -11.75 -25.49
CA LEU A 61 -2.38 -12.97 -26.29
C LEU A 61 -2.37 -12.68 -27.80
N ARG A 62 -2.66 -11.44 -28.21
CA ARG A 62 -2.67 -11.05 -29.62
C ARG A 62 -1.25 -10.74 -30.13
N LEU A 63 -1.00 -11.03 -31.40
CA LEU A 63 0.28 -10.73 -32.07
C LEU A 63 0.61 -9.22 -32.06
N ASP A 64 -0.42 -8.37 -32.08
CA ASP A 64 -0.27 -6.90 -32.04
C ASP A 64 -0.10 -6.33 -30.62
N ALA A 65 -0.04 -7.17 -29.59
CA ALA A 65 0.03 -6.72 -28.20
C ALA A 65 1.27 -5.85 -27.91
N GLU A 66 2.41 -6.17 -28.53
CA GLU A 66 3.65 -5.39 -28.36
C GLU A 66 3.52 -3.99 -28.98
N LYS A 67 2.90 -3.89 -30.17
CA LYS A 67 2.65 -2.61 -30.83
C LYS A 67 1.70 -1.75 -29.98
N LEU A 68 0.57 -2.32 -29.56
CA LEU A 68 -0.39 -1.63 -28.70
C LEU A 68 0.23 -1.16 -27.37
N ALA A 69 1.08 -1.97 -26.74
CA ALA A 69 1.75 -1.59 -25.49
C ALA A 69 2.89 -0.57 -25.67
N SER A 70 3.37 -0.36 -26.90
CA SER A 70 4.51 0.51 -27.18
C SER A 70 4.15 1.81 -27.90
N THR A 71 3.01 1.89 -28.57
CA THR A 71 2.53 3.12 -29.21
C THR A 71 2.04 4.11 -28.14
N PRO A 72 2.73 5.25 -27.94
CA PRO A 72 2.24 6.31 -27.06
C PRO A 72 0.95 6.93 -27.64
N PRO A 73 0.09 7.51 -26.79
CA PRO A 73 -1.09 8.23 -27.28
C PRO A 73 -0.69 9.45 -28.11
N VAL A 74 -1.46 9.74 -29.16
CA VAL A 74 -1.20 10.80 -30.18
C VAL A 74 -1.04 12.20 -29.57
N ASN A 75 -1.68 12.45 -28.43
CA ASN A 75 -1.66 13.74 -27.71
C ASN A 75 -0.73 13.74 -26.49
N GLY A 76 0.08 12.69 -26.31
CA GLY A 76 0.97 12.55 -25.16
C GLY A 76 2.25 13.36 -25.34
N GLU A 77 2.30 14.54 -24.74
CA GLU A 77 3.57 15.20 -24.44
C GLU A 77 4.45 14.23 -23.65
N GLY A 78 5.72 14.06 -24.05
CA GLY A 78 6.60 13.05 -23.45
C GLY A 78 6.70 13.15 -21.92
N PRO A 79 7.16 12.09 -21.24
CA PRO A 79 7.14 11.94 -19.77
C PRO A 79 7.94 12.98 -18.95
N HIS A 80 8.53 13.99 -19.60
CA HIS A 80 9.47 14.94 -19.03
C HIS A 80 9.11 16.43 -19.24
N HIS A 81 7.90 16.76 -19.70
CA HIS A 81 7.46 18.16 -19.63
C HIS A 81 7.22 18.54 -18.16
N ILE A 82 8.26 19.07 -17.53
CA ILE A 82 8.20 19.71 -16.22
C ILE A 82 7.18 20.84 -16.37
N ALA A 83 6.03 20.69 -15.71
CA ALA A 83 5.08 21.78 -15.63
C ALA A 83 5.83 22.99 -15.04
N ARG A 84 5.90 24.10 -15.78
CA ARG A 84 6.42 25.37 -15.26
C ARG A 84 5.72 25.61 -13.92
N SER A 85 6.49 25.73 -12.85
CA SER A 85 5.97 25.95 -11.50
C SER A 85 5.01 27.15 -11.54
N GLY A 86 3.72 26.90 -11.36
CA GLY A 86 2.77 27.96 -11.06
C GLY A 86 3.24 28.64 -9.77
N LYS A 87 3.33 29.97 -9.77
CA LYS A 87 3.82 30.85 -8.69
C LYS A 87 3.04 30.74 -7.35
N GLY A 88 2.23 29.69 -7.12
CA GLY A 88 1.18 29.70 -6.11
C GLY A 88 1.44 28.99 -4.79
N GLU A 89 2.48 28.16 -4.62
CA GLU A 89 2.58 27.30 -3.42
C GLU A 89 4.01 27.10 -2.90
N GLU A 90 4.85 28.14 -2.94
CA GLU A 90 6.20 28.11 -2.33
C GLU A 90 6.18 28.09 -0.79
N ASN A 91 5.02 28.25 -0.15
CA ASN A 91 4.89 28.40 1.30
C ASN A 91 4.46 27.13 2.07
N SER A 92 4.55 25.93 1.50
CA SER A 92 4.14 24.69 2.19
C SER A 92 5.34 23.85 2.66
N SER A 93 5.35 23.60 3.96
CA SER A 93 6.39 23.01 4.82
C SER A 93 6.85 21.60 4.40
N THR A 94 7.78 21.48 3.45
CA THR A 94 8.90 20.50 3.36
C THR A 94 9.46 20.45 1.93
N PRO A 95 10.79 20.34 1.74
CA PRO A 95 11.42 20.18 0.42
C PRO A 95 10.96 18.92 -0.35
N TYR A 96 10.34 17.96 0.35
CA TYR A 96 9.70 16.80 -0.24
C TYR A 96 8.49 17.19 -1.12
N LEU A 97 7.58 18.02 -0.60
CA LEU A 97 6.35 18.41 -1.30
C LEU A 97 6.64 19.21 -2.56
N SER A 98 7.63 20.12 -2.52
CA SER A 98 8.01 20.94 -3.68
C SER A 98 8.48 20.09 -4.87
N LYS A 99 9.12 18.94 -4.62
CA LYS A 99 9.51 17.99 -5.66
C LYS A 99 8.32 17.25 -6.27
N LEU A 100 7.26 17.00 -5.48
CA LEU A 100 6.03 16.35 -5.97
C LEU A 100 5.31 17.20 -7.01
N TYR A 101 5.23 18.51 -6.77
CA TYR A 101 4.52 19.44 -7.66
C TYR A 101 5.20 19.67 -9.01
N ARG A 102 6.47 19.27 -9.17
CA ARG A 102 7.19 19.33 -10.45
C ARG A 102 6.75 18.25 -11.45
N THR A 103 6.14 17.17 -10.96
CA THR A 103 5.70 16.07 -11.81
C THR A 103 4.34 16.37 -12.45
N ARG A 104 4.24 16.13 -13.76
CA ARG A 104 2.99 16.31 -14.52
C ARG A 104 1.95 15.26 -14.14
N LEU A 105 0.68 15.67 -14.10
CA LEU A 105 -0.46 14.78 -13.96
C LEU A 105 -0.73 14.05 -15.28
N LEU A 106 -1.00 12.76 -15.18
CA LEU A 106 -1.32 11.94 -16.35
C LEU A 106 -2.76 12.20 -16.83
N THR A 107 -2.94 12.22 -18.14
CA THR A 107 -4.28 12.18 -18.75
C THR A 107 -4.87 10.78 -18.67
N LYS A 108 -6.18 10.62 -18.93
CA LYS A 108 -6.84 9.30 -18.92
C LYS A 108 -6.20 8.32 -19.92
N ASP A 109 -5.85 8.81 -21.10
CA ASP A 109 -5.27 7.99 -22.16
C ASP A 109 -3.82 7.61 -21.84
N GLU A 110 -3.05 8.55 -21.26
CA GLU A 110 -1.71 8.29 -20.73
C GLU A 110 -1.74 7.26 -19.58
N GLU A 111 -2.67 7.39 -18.63
CA GLU A 111 -2.89 6.40 -17.56
C GLU A 111 -3.08 5.00 -18.17
N GLN A 112 -4.02 4.88 -19.13
CA GLN A 112 -4.32 3.61 -19.78
C GLN A 112 -3.09 3.04 -20.51
N PHE A 113 -2.33 3.90 -21.20
CA PHE A 113 -1.08 3.50 -21.87
C PHE A 113 -0.04 2.96 -20.89
N TYR A 114 0.25 3.68 -19.81
CA TYR A 114 1.28 3.27 -18.85
C TYR A 114 0.88 2.01 -18.08
N PHE A 115 -0.38 1.87 -17.69
CA PHE A 115 -0.86 0.64 -17.04
C PHE A 115 -0.85 -0.55 -17.99
N ARG A 116 -1.21 -0.37 -19.26
CA ARG A 116 -1.11 -1.40 -20.29
C ARG A 116 0.36 -1.82 -20.49
N ARG A 117 1.27 -0.86 -20.61
CA ARG A 117 2.71 -1.13 -20.79
C ARG A 117 3.32 -1.82 -19.56
N LEU A 118 2.98 -1.38 -18.36
CA LEU A 118 3.42 -2.01 -17.11
C LEU A 118 3.01 -3.48 -17.06
N ASN A 119 1.74 -3.77 -17.32
CA ASN A 119 1.22 -5.14 -17.28
C ASN A 119 1.78 -6.00 -18.42
N TRP A 120 1.96 -5.45 -19.62
CA TRP A 120 2.61 -6.12 -20.75
C TRP A 120 4.05 -6.56 -20.43
N LEU A 121 4.86 -5.66 -19.88
CA LEU A 121 6.25 -5.96 -19.51
C LEU A 121 6.32 -7.06 -18.44
N LYS A 122 5.43 -7.02 -17.46
CA LYS A 122 5.32 -8.07 -16.43
C LYS A 122 4.86 -9.41 -17.02
N PHE A 123 3.87 -9.40 -17.92
CA PHE A 123 3.41 -10.60 -18.61
C PHE A 123 4.53 -11.24 -19.45
N ARG A 124 5.27 -10.42 -20.22
CA ARG A 124 6.41 -10.87 -21.00
C ARG A 124 7.53 -11.42 -20.11
N ALA A 125 7.80 -10.78 -18.98
CA ALA A 125 8.76 -11.27 -17.99
C ALA A 125 8.32 -12.60 -17.37
N ALA A 126 7.04 -12.75 -17.02
CA ALA A 126 6.47 -13.99 -16.49
C ALA A 126 6.52 -15.13 -17.52
N THR A 127 6.16 -14.86 -18.77
CA THR A 127 6.22 -15.83 -19.88
C THR A 127 7.65 -16.26 -20.15
N SER A 128 8.58 -15.29 -20.25
CA SER A 128 10.01 -15.57 -20.43
C SER A 128 10.58 -16.37 -19.27
N ARG A 129 10.13 -16.12 -18.03
CA ARG A 129 10.54 -16.89 -16.85
C ARG A 129 9.97 -18.31 -16.87
N GLY A 130 8.72 -18.50 -17.29
CA GLY A 130 8.07 -19.81 -17.37
C GLY A 130 8.73 -20.74 -18.41
N GLN A 131 9.37 -20.18 -19.43
CA GLN A 131 10.14 -20.93 -20.43
C GLN A 131 11.53 -21.36 -19.93
N LEU A 132 12.00 -20.86 -18.78
CA LEU A 132 13.33 -21.15 -18.26
C LEU A 132 13.28 -22.25 -17.20
N ASP A 133 14.13 -23.25 -17.38
CA ASP A 133 14.37 -24.27 -16.35
C ASP A 133 15.01 -23.66 -15.09
N GLU A 134 14.36 -23.83 -13.95
CA GLU A 134 14.82 -23.32 -12.65
C GLU A 134 16.27 -23.74 -12.31
N ARG A 135 16.62 -24.97 -12.68
CA ARG A 135 17.92 -25.57 -12.37
C ARG A 135 19.02 -25.17 -13.36
N ARG A 136 18.67 -24.87 -14.62
CA ARG A 136 19.63 -24.70 -15.73
C ARG A 136 19.71 -23.28 -16.28
N ALA A 137 18.85 -22.35 -15.85
CA ALA A 137 18.81 -20.98 -16.35
C ALA A 137 20.20 -20.32 -16.45
N THR A 138 20.53 -19.80 -17.63
CA THR A 138 21.81 -19.12 -17.89
C THR A 138 21.77 -17.69 -17.33
N ARG A 139 22.93 -17.15 -16.96
CA ARG A 139 23.05 -15.76 -16.48
C ARG A 139 22.45 -14.74 -17.45
N ASP A 140 22.65 -14.92 -18.75
CA ASP A 140 22.15 -14.00 -19.77
C ASP A 140 20.63 -14.09 -19.95
N GLN A 141 20.06 -15.28 -19.80
CA GLN A 141 18.60 -15.48 -19.80
C GLN A 141 17.96 -14.78 -18.60
N MET A 142 18.52 -14.94 -17.39
CA MET A 142 18.06 -14.21 -16.20
C MET A 142 18.18 -12.70 -16.39
N LYS A 143 19.30 -12.21 -16.93
CA LYS A 143 19.54 -10.79 -17.18
C LYS A 143 18.53 -10.18 -18.16
N LYS A 144 18.08 -10.94 -19.17
CA LYS A 144 17.02 -10.50 -20.10
C LYS A 144 15.69 -10.27 -19.38
N VAL A 145 15.31 -11.18 -18.48
CA VAL A 145 14.08 -11.03 -17.68
C VAL A 145 14.20 -9.90 -16.66
N GLU A 146 15.35 -9.78 -15.98
CA GLU A 146 15.64 -8.66 -15.07
C GLU A 146 15.51 -7.31 -15.79
N LYS A 147 15.98 -7.19 -17.04
CA LYS A 147 15.84 -5.97 -17.83
C LYS A 147 14.36 -5.61 -18.06
N LEU A 148 13.51 -6.58 -18.41
CA LEU A 148 12.08 -6.35 -18.57
C LEU A 148 11.42 -5.90 -17.25
N LEU A 149 11.81 -6.50 -16.13
CA LEU A 149 11.31 -6.11 -14.80
C LEU A 149 11.79 -4.71 -14.39
N GLN A 150 13.01 -4.33 -14.75
CA GLN A 150 13.53 -2.97 -14.53
C GLN A 150 12.75 -1.93 -15.36
N GLU A 151 12.43 -2.24 -16.62
CA GLU A 151 11.57 -1.37 -17.44
C GLU A 151 10.15 -1.26 -16.87
N ALA A 152 9.59 -2.35 -16.37
CA ALA A 152 8.32 -2.35 -15.65
C ALA A 152 8.38 -1.49 -14.38
N ALA A 153 9.47 -1.59 -13.60
CA ALA A 153 9.67 -0.78 -12.41
C ALA A 153 9.75 0.72 -12.74
N ARG A 154 10.39 1.09 -13.87
CA ARG A 154 10.41 2.49 -14.34
C ARG A 154 9.02 3.00 -14.68
N ALA A 155 8.22 2.20 -15.41
CA ALA A 155 6.83 2.55 -15.73
C ALA A 155 5.99 2.69 -14.45
N LYS A 156 6.14 1.77 -13.48
CA LYS A 156 5.48 1.86 -12.18
C LYS A 156 5.87 3.13 -11.44
N ASN A 157 7.16 3.45 -11.37
CA ASN A 157 7.66 4.64 -10.68
C ASN A 157 7.08 5.91 -11.29
N LEU A 158 6.98 5.99 -12.61
CA LEU A 158 6.34 7.11 -13.29
C LEU A 158 4.87 7.29 -12.86
N ILE A 159 4.08 6.21 -12.92
CA ILE A 159 2.67 6.21 -12.50
C ILE A 159 2.55 6.66 -11.04
N VAL A 160 3.38 6.12 -10.15
CA VAL A 160 3.39 6.48 -8.72
C VAL A 160 3.71 7.96 -8.58
N THR A 161 4.80 8.46 -9.18
CA THR A 161 5.24 9.86 -9.04
C THR A 161 4.18 10.86 -9.51
N SER A 162 3.51 10.59 -10.63
CA SER A 162 2.43 11.45 -11.14
C SER A 162 1.20 11.51 -10.24
N ASN A 163 1.03 10.54 -9.33
CA ASN A 163 -0.14 10.42 -8.45
C ASN A 163 0.17 10.74 -6.98
N LEU A 164 1.40 11.14 -6.62
CA LEU A 164 1.74 11.48 -5.23
C LEU A 164 0.94 12.68 -4.69
N ARG A 165 0.57 13.63 -5.56
CA ARG A 165 -0.29 14.79 -5.20
C ARG A 165 -1.67 14.36 -4.69
N LEU A 166 -2.21 13.25 -5.19
CA LEU A 166 -3.48 12.70 -4.73
C LEU A 166 -3.39 12.19 -3.29
N VAL A 167 -2.26 11.58 -2.91
CA VAL A 167 -2.04 11.12 -1.53
C VAL A 167 -2.05 12.30 -0.57
N VAL A 168 -1.35 13.38 -0.92
CA VAL A 168 -1.28 14.60 -0.10
C VAL A 168 -2.67 15.22 0.09
N SER A 169 -3.49 15.31 -0.98
CA SER A 169 -4.84 15.90 -0.87
C SER A 169 -5.81 15.04 -0.06
N ILE A 170 -5.64 13.71 -0.06
CA ILE A 170 -6.41 12.82 0.81
C ILE A 170 -5.89 12.91 2.25
N ALA A 171 -4.58 12.84 2.47
CA ALA A 171 -3.96 12.84 3.81
C ALA A 171 -4.33 14.09 4.62
N LYS A 172 -4.42 15.27 3.98
CA LYS A 172 -4.89 16.51 4.62
C LYS A 172 -6.26 16.37 5.31
N LYS A 173 -7.13 15.48 4.82
CA LYS A 173 -8.48 15.25 5.38
C LYS A 173 -8.49 14.27 6.55
N PHE A 174 -7.40 13.55 6.79
CA PHE A 174 -7.28 12.47 7.78
C PHE A 174 -6.24 12.77 8.86
N ILE A 175 -5.87 14.05 9.03
CA ILE A 175 -4.96 14.48 10.10
C ILE A 175 -5.68 14.30 11.43
N ASP A 176 -5.14 13.42 12.27
CA ASP A 176 -5.61 13.15 13.63
C ASP A 176 -4.55 13.67 14.63
N PRO A 177 -4.89 14.06 15.87
CA PRO A 177 -3.91 14.47 16.88
C PRO A 177 -2.82 13.43 17.18
N THR A 178 -3.08 12.16 16.87
CA THR A 178 -2.16 11.05 17.09
C THR A 178 -1.26 10.75 15.90
N ASN A 179 -1.64 11.16 14.68
CA ASN A 179 -0.94 10.78 13.46
C ASN A 179 -0.33 12.02 12.83
N SER A 180 1.00 12.03 12.71
CA SER A 180 1.69 13.10 11.99
C SER A 180 1.28 13.11 10.53
N PHE A 181 1.18 14.31 9.95
CA PHE A 181 0.90 14.48 8.52
C PHE A 181 1.92 13.73 7.65
N GLU A 182 3.21 13.76 8.02
CA GLU A 182 4.27 13.08 7.26
C GLU A 182 4.13 11.55 7.29
N GLU A 183 3.71 11.00 8.43
CA GLU A 183 3.47 9.56 8.60
C GLU A 183 2.28 9.11 7.73
N LEU A 184 1.18 9.87 7.75
CA LEU A 184 0.02 9.63 6.88
C LEU A 184 0.40 9.69 5.41
N VAL A 185 1.22 10.67 5.01
CA VAL A 185 1.70 10.75 3.62
C VAL A 185 2.57 9.54 3.28
N SER A 186 3.49 9.14 4.14
CA SER A 186 4.35 7.96 3.94
C SER A 186 3.53 6.68 3.76
N ASP A 187 2.60 6.41 4.67
CA ASP A 187 1.72 5.24 4.61
C ASP A 187 0.74 5.29 3.45
N GLY A 188 0.28 6.49 3.09
CA GLY A 188 -0.55 6.74 1.91
C GLY A 188 0.20 6.39 0.63
N ASN A 189 1.48 6.73 0.52
CA ASN A 189 2.33 6.39 -0.61
C ASN A 189 2.53 4.87 -0.74
N VAL A 190 2.66 4.16 0.38
CA VAL A 190 2.72 2.68 0.38
C VAL A 190 1.40 2.09 -0.11
N SER A 191 0.25 2.63 0.33
CA SER A 191 -1.06 2.18 -0.17
C SER A 191 -1.23 2.46 -1.67
N LEU A 192 -0.80 3.64 -2.14
CA LEU A 192 -0.80 4.00 -3.55
C LEU A 192 0.03 3.01 -4.39
N MET A 193 1.24 2.66 -3.95
CA MET A 193 2.09 1.69 -4.66
C MET A 193 1.41 0.31 -4.80
N ARG A 194 0.72 -0.15 -3.74
CA ARG A 194 -0.06 -1.40 -3.79
C ARG A 194 -1.30 -1.27 -4.68
N ALA A 195 -1.93 -0.10 -4.72
CA ALA A 195 -3.05 0.18 -5.60
C ALA A 195 -2.63 0.11 -7.08
N VAL A 196 -1.47 0.67 -7.43
CA VAL A 196 -0.91 0.58 -8.80
C VAL A 196 -0.70 -0.87 -9.24
N GLU A 197 -0.27 -1.76 -8.34
CA GLU A 197 -0.06 -3.17 -8.67
C GLU A 197 -1.36 -3.94 -8.93
N LYS A 198 -2.45 -3.53 -8.28
CA LYS A 198 -3.76 -4.23 -8.33
C LYS A 198 -4.76 -3.58 -9.27
N PHE A 199 -4.44 -2.41 -9.85
CA PHE A 199 -5.39 -1.64 -10.65
C PHE A 199 -5.64 -2.28 -12.02
N ASN A 200 -6.91 -2.65 -12.26
CA ASN A 200 -7.32 -3.21 -13.54
C ASN A 200 -7.67 -2.12 -14.56
N PHE A 201 -6.75 -1.86 -15.49
CA PHE A 201 -6.93 -0.89 -16.57
C PHE A 201 -7.97 -1.29 -17.63
N ALA A 202 -8.35 -2.57 -17.71
CA ALA A 202 -9.33 -3.05 -18.69
C ALA A 202 -10.75 -2.55 -18.40
N LEU A 203 -11.03 -2.13 -17.15
CA LEU A 203 -12.33 -1.60 -16.73
C LEU A 203 -12.60 -0.18 -17.25
N GLY A 204 -11.59 0.55 -17.75
CA GLY A 204 -11.75 1.91 -18.29
C GLY A 204 -12.03 3.01 -17.25
N ASN A 205 -12.08 2.66 -15.96
CA ASN A 205 -12.21 3.61 -14.85
C ASN A 205 -10.92 4.44 -14.67
N ARG A 206 -11.05 5.64 -14.11
CA ARG A 206 -9.88 6.45 -13.73
C ARG A 206 -9.13 5.80 -12.56
N PHE A 207 -7.81 5.84 -12.61
CA PHE A 207 -6.98 5.30 -11.53
C PHE A 207 -7.22 6.04 -10.20
N SER A 208 -7.45 7.36 -10.27
CA SER A 208 -7.73 8.21 -9.10
C SER A 208 -8.89 7.71 -8.25
N THR A 209 -9.97 7.22 -8.89
CA THR A 209 -11.14 6.67 -8.19
C THR A 209 -10.74 5.46 -7.34
N TYR A 210 -10.05 4.49 -7.94
CA TYR A 210 -9.60 3.28 -7.22
C TYR A 210 -8.55 3.60 -6.15
N ALA A 211 -7.58 4.45 -6.47
CA ALA A 211 -6.53 4.86 -5.54
C ALA A 211 -7.11 5.55 -4.31
N THR A 212 -8.14 6.39 -4.49
CA THR A 212 -8.80 7.10 -3.38
C THR A 212 -9.35 6.12 -2.35
N TYR A 213 -10.10 5.10 -2.78
CA TYR A 213 -10.63 4.07 -1.87
C TYR A 213 -9.52 3.28 -1.18
N ALA A 214 -8.45 2.92 -1.90
CA ALA A 214 -7.33 2.17 -1.32
C ALA A 214 -6.58 2.97 -0.24
N ILE A 215 -6.36 4.28 -0.47
CA ILE A 215 -5.68 5.17 0.47
C ILE A 215 -6.57 5.43 1.69
N GLN A 216 -7.82 5.85 1.48
CA GLN A 216 -8.77 6.11 2.57
C GLN A 216 -8.94 4.88 3.46
N ARG A 217 -9.11 3.68 2.87
CA ARG A 217 -9.22 2.44 3.64
C ARG A 217 -7.97 2.17 4.48
N ASN A 218 -6.78 2.53 4.00
CA ASN A 218 -5.56 2.39 4.80
C ASN A 218 -5.56 3.38 5.98
N PHE A 219 -5.91 4.64 5.74
CA PHE A 219 -5.99 5.67 6.79
C PHE A 219 -7.02 5.34 7.86
N PHE A 220 -8.21 4.88 7.47
CA PHE A 220 -9.20 4.38 8.41
C PHE A 220 -8.65 3.23 9.26
N ARG A 221 -7.88 2.30 8.67
CA ARG A 221 -7.24 1.21 9.42
C ARG A 221 -6.17 1.70 10.40
N LEU A 222 -5.40 2.73 10.03
CA LEU A 222 -4.38 3.31 10.91
C LEU A 222 -5.01 4.00 12.11
N SER A 223 -5.99 4.88 11.86
CA SER A 223 -6.72 5.57 12.92
C SER A 223 -7.44 4.59 13.85
N HIS A 224 -8.08 3.55 13.29
CA HIS A 224 -8.70 2.49 14.10
C HIS A 224 -7.68 1.67 14.91
N LYS A 225 -6.52 1.32 14.35
CA LYS A 225 -5.46 0.61 15.08
C LYS A 225 -4.90 1.47 16.21
N GLY A 226 -4.63 2.75 15.96
CA GLY A 226 -4.18 3.69 16.98
C GLY A 226 -5.20 3.80 18.12
N ARG A 227 -6.50 3.92 17.79
CA ARG A 227 -7.57 3.91 18.80
C ARG A 227 -7.64 2.61 19.58
N GLN A 228 -7.55 1.45 18.91
CA GLN A 228 -7.57 0.15 19.57
C GLN A 228 -6.37 -0.05 20.49
N LEU A 229 -5.17 0.35 20.05
CA LEU A 229 -3.97 0.29 20.88
C LEU A 229 -4.11 1.18 22.10
N ARG A 230 -4.63 2.41 21.96
CA ARG A 230 -4.89 3.28 23.12
C ARG A 230 -5.95 2.74 24.07
N THR A 231 -6.99 2.08 23.56
CA THR A 231 -8.01 1.45 24.43
C THR A 231 -7.49 0.21 25.15
N ARG A 232 -6.50 -0.49 24.58
CA ARG A 232 -5.91 -1.71 25.18
C ARG A 232 -4.73 -1.40 26.09
N PHE A 233 -3.92 -0.45 25.66
CA PHE A 233 -2.78 0.12 26.35
C PHE A 233 -3.17 1.56 26.64
N VAL A 234 -4.02 1.74 27.65
CA VAL A 234 -4.05 3.01 28.37
C VAL A 234 -2.61 3.16 28.87
N SER A 235 -1.85 4.08 28.27
CA SER A 235 -0.53 4.38 28.82
C SER A 235 -0.80 4.86 30.24
N ASP A 236 -0.28 4.11 31.19
CA ASP A 236 -0.34 4.32 32.63
C ASP A 236 0.28 5.67 33.06
N ASP A 237 0.24 6.74 32.25
CA ASP A 237 0.60 8.08 32.74
C ASP A 237 -0.48 8.61 33.70
N GLU A 238 -1.73 8.14 33.56
CA GLU A 238 -2.81 8.39 34.53
C GLU A 238 -2.68 7.48 35.76
N SER A 239 -2.25 6.24 35.59
CA SER A 239 -2.01 5.28 36.68
C SER A 239 -0.74 5.58 37.47
N LEU A 240 0.32 6.09 36.82
CA LEU A 240 1.52 6.63 37.47
C LEU A 240 1.23 7.96 38.18
N ARG A 241 0.30 8.77 37.67
CA ARG A 241 -0.24 9.94 38.41
C ARG A 241 -1.10 9.53 39.60
N SER A 242 -1.84 8.43 39.51
CA SER A 242 -2.63 7.90 40.64
C SER A 242 -1.76 7.38 41.80
N VAL A 243 -0.48 7.07 41.54
CA VAL A 243 0.51 6.76 42.58
C VAL A 243 1.15 8.04 43.18
N ALA A 244 1.18 9.15 42.44
CA ALA A 244 1.82 10.41 42.87
C ALA A 244 0.85 11.48 43.42
N VAL A 245 -0.46 11.31 43.24
CA VAL A 245 -1.48 12.15 43.88
C VAL A 245 -2.50 11.22 44.50
N ARG A 246 -2.58 11.24 45.83
CA ARG A 246 -3.72 10.71 46.58
C ARG A 246 -4.95 11.48 46.11
N GLU A 247 -5.68 10.96 45.12
CA GLU A 247 -6.94 11.58 44.71
C GLU A 247 -7.90 11.56 45.91
N PRO A 248 -8.52 12.70 46.26
CA PRO A 248 -9.64 12.68 47.18
C PRO A 248 -10.74 11.83 46.53
N ALA A 249 -11.41 11.01 47.34
CA ALA A 249 -12.51 10.15 46.93
C ALA A 249 -13.32 10.75 45.77
N THR A 250 -13.42 10.01 44.65
CA THR A 250 -14.43 10.29 43.63
C THR A 250 -15.73 10.55 44.36
N LYS A 251 -16.41 11.67 44.05
CA LYS A 251 -17.79 11.87 44.51
C LYS A 251 -18.61 10.79 43.82
N ASP A 252 -18.64 9.60 44.41
CA ASP A 252 -19.54 8.54 44.00
C ASP A 252 -20.95 9.14 44.07
N LEU A 253 -21.70 9.02 42.97
CA LEU A 253 -23.11 9.39 42.95
C LEU A 253 -23.75 8.80 44.21
N THR A 254 -24.34 9.66 45.02
CA THR A 254 -24.94 9.19 46.27
C THR A 254 -25.97 8.10 45.93
N PRO A 255 -26.14 7.07 46.78
CA PRO A 255 -27.15 6.03 46.58
C PRO A 255 -28.51 6.55 46.07
N PRO A 256 -29.07 7.67 46.59
CA PRO A 256 -30.28 8.30 46.04
C PRO A 256 -30.15 8.80 44.59
N GLN A 257 -29.04 9.43 44.19
CA GLN A 257 -28.82 9.88 42.81
C GLN A 257 -28.76 8.70 41.84
N SER A 258 -28.08 7.61 42.23
CA SER A 258 -28.02 6.38 41.44
C SER A 258 -29.40 5.73 41.28
N ALA A 259 -30.22 5.75 42.34
CA ALA A 259 -31.58 5.21 42.32
C ALA A 259 -32.49 6.05 41.41
N MET A 260 -32.36 7.38 41.47
CA MET A 260 -33.09 8.29 40.59
C MET A 260 -32.75 8.06 39.12
N LEU A 261 -31.48 7.95 38.75
CA LEU A 261 -31.07 7.67 37.37
C LEU A 261 -31.59 6.32 36.87
N LYS A 262 -31.52 5.28 37.72
CA LYS A 262 -32.08 3.96 37.40
C LYS A 262 -33.59 4.02 37.17
N ALA A 263 -34.32 4.78 37.98
CA ALA A 263 -35.76 4.96 37.83
C ALA A 263 -36.11 5.70 36.52
N THR A 264 -35.43 6.81 36.25
CA THR A 264 -35.65 7.59 35.01
C THR A 264 -35.29 6.79 33.76
N PHE A 265 -34.18 6.06 33.79
CA PHE A 265 -33.80 5.19 32.68
C PHE A 265 -34.81 4.04 32.47
N SER A 266 -35.34 3.47 33.56
CA SER A 266 -36.39 2.44 33.48
C SER A 266 -37.67 2.97 32.86
N LYS A 267 -38.02 4.25 33.11
CA LYS A 267 -39.14 4.94 32.46
C LYS A 267 -38.92 5.05 30.95
N PHE A 268 -37.73 5.52 30.53
CA PHE A 268 -37.40 5.62 29.10
C PHE A 268 -37.42 4.26 28.39
N LEU A 269 -36.89 3.22 29.02
CA LEU A 269 -36.97 1.86 28.48
C LEU A 269 -38.41 1.34 28.38
N GLY A 270 -39.36 1.90 29.14
CA GLY A 270 -40.79 1.58 29.03
C GLY A 270 -41.49 2.26 27.84
N GLU A 271 -40.96 3.38 27.35
CA GLU A 271 -41.49 4.11 26.18
C GLU A 271 -40.96 3.57 24.85
N LEU A 272 -39.93 2.71 24.87
CA LEU A 272 -39.39 2.04 23.68
C LEU A 272 -40.29 0.90 23.21
N GLU A 273 -40.23 0.62 21.91
CA GLU A 273 -40.87 -0.58 21.36
C GLU A 273 -40.28 -1.85 22.00
N PRO A 274 -41.07 -2.92 22.28
CA PRO A 274 -40.59 -4.11 22.96
C PRO A 274 -39.30 -4.71 22.35
N ARG A 275 -39.22 -4.71 21.02
CA ARG A 275 -38.04 -5.18 20.27
C ARG A 275 -36.83 -4.25 20.42
N GLU A 276 -37.05 -2.93 20.47
CA GLU A 276 -35.99 -1.95 20.69
C GLU A 276 -35.41 -2.09 22.11
N LYS A 277 -36.30 -2.22 23.11
CA LYS A 277 -35.93 -2.45 24.52
C LYS A 277 -35.06 -3.69 24.67
N GLU A 278 -35.47 -4.82 24.10
CA GLU A 278 -34.74 -6.09 24.17
C GLU A 278 -33.32 -5.98 23.58
N ILE A 279 -33.19 -5.35 22.41
CA ILE A 279 -31.89 -5.13 21.75
C ILE A 279 -30.98 -4.24 22.59
N ILE A 280 -31.50 -3.16 23.17
CA ILE A 280 -30.73 -2.25 24.04
C ILE A 280 -30.30 -2.99 25.31
N VAL A 281 -31.23 -3.68 25.98
CA VAL A 281 -30.96 -4.42 27.23
C VAL A 281 -29.84 -5.45 27.03
N ALA A 282 -29.95 -6.27 26.00
CA ALA A 282 -29.00 -7.35 25.74
C ALA A 282 -27.64 -6.86 25.21
N ARG A 283 -27.61 -5.75 24.47
CA ARG A 283 -26.35 -5.20 23.93
C ARG A 283 -25.48 -4.53 24.97
N PHE A 284 -26.09 -3.85 25.94
CA PHE A 284 -25.37 -3.13 26.99
C PHE A 284 -25.20 -3.95 28.27
N GLY A 285 -25.80 -5.13 28.37
CA GLY A 285 -25.59 -6.05 29.49
C GLY A 285 -26.29 -5.59 30.78
N PHE A 286 -27.53 -5.13 30.66
CA PHE A 286 -28.31 -4.76 31.85
C PHE A 286 -28.74 -6.01 32.64
N HIS A 287 -29.06 -5.83 33.93
CA HIS A 287 -29.44 -6.91 34.86
C HIS A 287 -28.34 -7.95 35.15
N GLY A 288 -27.06 -7.58 35.00
CA GLY A 288 -25.93 -8.46 35.31
C GLY A 288 -25.62 -9.50 34.23
N MET A 289 -26.25 -9.40 33.06
CA MET A 289 -25.96 -10.24 31.91
C MET A 289 -24.78 -9.67 31.10
N PRO A 290 -23.93 -10.51 30.48
CA PRO A 290 -22.86 -10.03 29.61
C PRO A 290 -23.42 -9.38 28.34
N ALA A 291 -22.74 -8.35 27.84
CA ALA A 291 -23.08 -7.68 26.59
C ALA A 291 -23.00 -8.63 25.39
N ARG A 292 -24.08 -8.72 24.60
CA ARG A 292 -24.17 -9.58 23.40
C ARG A 292 -23.78 -8.88 22.11
N THR A 293 -23.25 -9.63 21.14
CA THR A 293 -22.91 -9.09 19.82
C THR A 293 -24.13 -8.96 18.90
N PHE A 294 -24.05 -8.09 17.88
CA PHE A 294 -25.11 -7.97 16.87
C PHE A 294 -25.41 -9.28 16.12
N ARG A 295 -24.44 -10.19 16.05
CA ARG A 295 -24.58 -11.45 15.34
C ARG A 295 -25.38 -12.44 16.19
N GLU A 296 -25.07 -12.53 17.48
CA GLU A 296 -25.83 -13.35 18.44
C GLU A 296 -27.29 -12.93 18.49
N LEU A 297 -27.53 -11.62 18.68
CA LEU A 297 -28.90 -11.08 18.67
C LEU A 297 -29.62 -11.33 17.34
N GLY A 298 -28.88 -11.40 16.23
CA GLY A 298 -29.44 -11.68 14.90
C GLY A 298 -29.97 -13.09 14.76
N ILE A 299 -29.25 -14.03 15.36
CA ILE A 299 -29.66 -15.43 15.41
C ILE A 299 -30.89 -15.57 16.31
N ASP A 300 -30.85 -14.97 17.50
CA ASP A 300 -31.94 -15.06 18.49
C ASP A 300 -33.26 -14.43 17.96
N MET A 301 -33.17 -13.30 17.26
CA MET A 301 -34.35 -12.55 16.77
C MET A 301 -34.73 -12.89 15.31
N GLY A 302 -34.03 -13.82 14.65
CA GLY A 302 -34.31 -14.21 13.27
C GLY A 302 -34.10 -13.11 12.22
N VAL A 303 -33.19 -12.16 12.47
CA VAL A 303 -32.92 -11.01 11.59
C VAL A 303 -31.43 -10.84 11.31
N CYS A 304 -31.08 -10.18 10.21
CA CYS A 304 -29.68 -9.95 9.88
C CYS A 304 -29.00 -8.96 10.85
N LYS A 305 -27.67 -9.10 11.02
CA LYS A 305 -26.83 -8.19 11.84
C LYS A 305 -27.11 -6.71 11.57
N GLU A 306 -27.25 -6.33 10.31
CA GLU A 306 -27.45 -4.92 9.93
C GLU A 306 -28.83 -4.42 10.35
N ARG A 307 -29.85 -5.30 10.32
CA ARG A 307 -31.19 -4.96 10.80
C ARG A 307 -31.18 -4.62 12.29
N ILE A 308 -30.43 -5.36 13.11
CA ILE A 308 -30.30 -5.05 14.54
C ILE A 308 -29.56 -3.75 14.77
N ARG A 309 -28.49 -3.49 13.99
CA ARG A 309 -27.79 -2.21 14.05
C ARG A 309 -28.73 -1.04 13.76
N GLN A 310 -29.57 -1.15 12.74
CA GLN A 310 -30.56 -0.13 12.40
C GLN A 310 -31.58 0.08 13.54
N ILE A 311 -32.11 -1.00 14.12
CA ILE A 311 -33.07 -0.91 15.23
C ILE A 311 -32.40 -0.27 16.46
N GLN A 312 -31.17 -0.67 16.79
CA GLN A 312 -30.40 -0.08 17.88
C GLN A 312 -30.14 1.42 17.67
N SER A 313 -29.78 1.84 16.46
CA SER A 313 -29.57 3.26 16.17
C SER A 313 -30.83 4.09 16.37
N ARG A 314 -31.99 3.61 15.90
CA ARG A 314 -33.28 4.26 16.10
C ARG A 314 -33.66 4.34 17.58
N ALA A 315 -33.47 3.23 18.31
CA ALA A 315 -33.72 3.18 19.75
C ALA A 315 -32.85 4.18 20.53
N MET A 316 -31.56 4.29 20.19
CA MET A 316 -30.64 5.25 20.81
C MET A 316 -31.00 6.70 20.51
N GLU A 317 -31.52 6.98 19.31
CA GLU A 317 -31.99 8.32 18.93
C GLU A 317 -33.22 8.74 19.73
N LYS A 318 -34.22 7.84 19.86
CA LYS A 318 -35.38 8.04 20.75
C LYS A 318 -34.96 8.25 22.20
N LEU A 319 -34.02 7.45 22.72
CA LEU A 319 -33.48 7.61 24.08
C LEU A 319 -32.83 8.98 24.28
N ARG A 320 -32.11 9.50 23.29
CA ARG A 320 -31.52 10.84 23.35
C ARG A 320 -32.58 11.94 23.36
N GLU A 321 -33.60 11.84 22.52
CA GLU A 321 -34.71 12.80 22.50
C GLU A 321 -35.44 12.85 23.85
N MET A 322 -35.69 11.70 24.48
CA MET A 322 -36.31 11.63 25.81
C MET A 322 -35.39 12.20 26.90
N ALA A 323 -34.09 11.92 26.85
CA ALA A 323 -33.12 12.49 27.80
C ALA A 323 -33.04 14.02 27.70
N LEU A 324 -33.11 14.58 26.48
CA LEU A 324 -33.17 16.02 26.26
C LEU A 324 -34.47 16.62 26.80
N ARG A 325 -35.62 15.98 26.56
CA ARG A 325 -36.93 16.41 27.07
C ARG A 325 -36.96 16.50 28.60
N ASP A 326 -36.38 15.52 29.27
CA ASP A 326 -36.36 15.45 30.74
C ASP A 326 -35.21 16.24 31.40
N HIS A 327 -34.46 17.02 30.59
CA HIS A 327 -33.32 17.86 30.99
C HIS A 327 -32.27 17.07 31.79
N LEU A 328 -32.03 15.82 31.38
CA LEU A 328 -31.21 14.89 32.16
C LEU A 328 -29.74 15.31 32.19
N GLU A 329 -29.26 15.97 31.13
CA GLU A 329 -27.91 16.53 31.04
C GLU A 329 -27.68 17.64 32.08
N GLN A 330 -28.70 18.48 32.33
CA GLN A 330 -28.62 19.54 33.33
C GLN A 330 -28.64 18.96 34.75
N LYS A 331 -29.55 18.01 35.03
CA LYS A 331 -29.64 17.33 36.34
C LYS A 331 -28.38 16.56 36.73
N VAL A 332 -27.74 15.91 35.76
CA VAL A 332 -26.48 15.19 35.98
C VAL A 332 -25.31 16.18 36.06
N GLY A 333 -25.34 17.27 35.29
CA GLY A 333 -24.38 18.36 35.37
C GLY A 333 -24.39 19.10 36.71
N ASP A 334 -25.53 19.17 37.40
CA ASP A 334 -25.66 19.75 38.74
C ASP A 334 -25.06 18.85 39.86
N TRP A 335 -24.79 17.57 39.56
CA TRP A 335 -24.27 16.59 40.53
C TRP A 335 -22.76 16.37 40.46
N ILE A 336 -22.17 16.67 39.29
CA ILE A 336 -20.74 16.53 39.01
C ILE A 336 -20.08 17.89 39.29
#